data_AF-A0A5C0DTZ2-F1
#
_entry.id   AF-A0A5C0DTZ2-F1
#
_cell.length_a   1.000
_cell.length_b   1.000
_cell.length_c   1.000
_cell.angle_alpha   90.00
_cell.angle_beta   90.00
_cell.angle_gamma   90.00
#
_symmetry.space_group_name_H-M   'P 1'
#
loop_
_entity.id
_entity.type
_entity.pdbx_description
1 polymer ?
#
loop_
_entity_poly.entity_id
_entity_poly.type
_entity_poly.pdbx_seq_one_letter_code
_entity_poly.pdbx_strand_id
1 'polypeptide(L)'
;MSRLLVTQYQAEVEKIIQYGGSRKETSIRVAFQNLLNEYCKPRDFLLIPELDYRLPNGKLVYPDGTIKDALRLDWGYWESKDQYDKLDEEIEKKLNKGYPDSNILFEDSQTAVLIQSSTETMRVSMKDADAVDGIITSFINYVRPEVKDFREAIEIFKQDLPTVLNSLRDLIDCQGENNTSFQTARDKFWGICKESINPEISLFDIREMMIQHILTEDIFINIFNESQFHRENNIAGELQGVISTFFTGSVKKNTLGTIERYYAVIRRTAANIYNHQEKQKFLKALYENFYKAYNPKAADRLGIV
;
A
#
# COMPACT_ATOMS: atom_id res chain seq x y z
N MET A 1 20.87 19.92 -2.02
CA MET A 1 21.40 18.55 -1.86
C MET A 1 21.24 17.76 -3.17
N SER A 2 20.12 17.93 -3.86
CA SER A 2 19.72 17.21 -5.08
C SER A 2 20.61 17.44 -6.31
N ARG A 3 20.93 18.70 -6.68
CA ARG A 3 21.88 19.00 -7.78
C ARG A 3 23.25 18.32 -7.67
N LEU A 4 23.78 18.18 -6.45
CA LEU A 4 25.07 17.52 -6.22
C LEU A 4 25.02 16.04 -6.62
N LEU A 5 23.90 15.35 -6.34
CA LEU A 5 23.70 13.96 -6.72
C LEU A 5 23.69 13.80 -8.24
N VAL A 6 23.02 14.72 -8.95
CA VAL A 6 22.99 14.73 -10.42
C VAL A 6 24.40 14.96 -11.00
N THR A 7 25.17 15.89 -10.45
CA THR A 7 26.55 16.13 -10.90
C THR A 7 27.47 14.93 -10.61
N GLN A 8 27.28 14.25 -9.47
CA GLN A 8 28.00 13.02 -9.16
C GLN A 8 27.67 11.90 -10.16
N TYR A 9 26.39 11.73 -10.47
CA TYR A 9 25.92 10.80 -11.50
C TYR A 9 26.55 11.11 -12.87
N GLN A 10 26.52 12.37 -13.32
CA GLN A 10 27.12 12.76 -14.60
C GLN A 10 28.62 12.44 -14.65
N ALA A 11 29.35 12.72 -13.56
CA ALA A 11 30.78 12.39 -13.46
C ALA A 11 31.03 10.86 -13.43
N GLU A 12 30.13 10.07 -12.84
CA GLU A 12 30.19 8.61 -12.85
C GLU A 12 29.97 8.05 -14.27
N VAL A 13 28.96 8.55 -14.99
CA VAL A 13 28.68 8.18 -16.38
C VAL A 13 29.87 8.51 -17.29
N GLU A 14 30.47 9.70 -17.16
CA GLU A 14 31.67 10.06 -17.92
C GLU A 14 32.84 9.10 -17.66
N LYS A 15 33.08 8.71 -16.41
CA LYS A 15 34.10 7.71 -16.08
C LYS A 15 33.79 6.35 -16.71
N ILE A 16 32.55 5.87 -16.61
CA ILE A 16 32.14 4.59 -17.21
C ILE A 16 32.43 4.60 -18.72
N ILE A 17 32.10 5.70 -19.40
CA ILE A 17 32.35 5.86 -20.84
C ILE A 17 33.86 5.88 -21.14
N GLN A 18 34.66 6.61 -20.36
CA GLN A 18 36.10 6.74 -20.57
C GLN A 18 36.87 5.43 -20.32
N TYR A 19 36.54 4.68 -19.27
CA TYR A 19 37.29 3.49 -18.86
C TYR A 19 36.71 2.17 -19.41
N GLY A 20 35.41 2.13 -19.74
CA GLY A 20 34.72 0.91 -20.16
C GLY A 20 34.87 0.55 -21.64
N GLY A 21 35.33 1.48 -22.49
CA GLY A 21 35.58 1.26 -23.93
C GLY A 21 34.34 1.01 -24.79
N SER A 22 33.20 0.67 -24.19
CA SER A 22 31.88 0.70 -24.82
C SER A 22 30.85 1.25 -23.84
N ARG A 23 29.83 1.91 -24.39
CA ARG A 23 28.68 2.42 -23.65
C ARG A 23 27.76 1.24 -23.30
N LYS A 24 28.22 0.32 -22.45
CA LYS A 24 27.41 -0.81 -21.98
C LYS A 24 26.22 -0.26 -21.21
N GLU A 25 25.06 -0.30 -21.86
CA GLU A 25 23.72 0.05 -21.37
C GLU A 25 23.51 -0.36 -19.89
N THR A 26 23.92 -1.58 -19.54
CA THR A 26 23.77 -2.12 -18.17
C THR A 26 24.49 -1.29 -17.10
N SER A 27 25.66 -0.71 -17.41
CA SER A 27 26.44 0.06 -16.42
C SER A 27 25.86 1.46 -16.19
N ILE A 28 25.35 2.09 -17.25
CA ILE A 28 24.72 3.42 -17.14
C ILE A 28 23.36 3.30 -16.47
N ARG A 29 22.59 2.25 -16.78
CA ARG A 29 21.35 1.89 -16.09
C ARG A 29 21.57 1.78 -14.58
N VAL A 30 22.62 1.09 -14.13
CA VAL A 30 22.93 0.98 -12.69
C VAL A 30 23.26 2.34 -12.06
N ALA A 31 24.01 3.19 -12.75
CA ALA A 31 24.32 4.54 -12.26
C ALA A 31 23.05 5.39 -12.08
N PHE A 32 22.12 5.34 -13.04
CA PHE A 32 20.85 6.07 -12.94
C PHE A 32 19.93 5.47 -11.86
N GLN A 33 19.90 4.15 -11.72
CA GLN A 33 19.20 3.47 -10.63
C GLN A 33 19.70 3.95 -9.26
N ASN A 34 21.01 4.10 -9.09
CA ASN A 34 21.60 4.62 -7.85
C ASN A 34 21.19 6.08 -7.61
N LEU A 35 21.17 6.92 -8.65
CA LEU A 35 20.67 8.28 -8.55
C LEU A 35 19.21 8.30 -8.06
N LEU A 36 18.32 7.53 -8.69
CA LEU A 36 16.92 7.44 -8.27
C LEU A 36 16.77 6.94 -6.83
N ASN A 37 17.58 5.97 -6.41
CA ASN A 37 17.60 5.48 -5.04
C ASN A 37 17.91 6.61 -4.03
N GLU A 38 18.89 7.47 -4.32
CA GLU A 38 19.21 8.60 -3.44
C GLU A 38 18.04 9.61 -3.34
N TYR A 39 17.30 9.82 -4.43
CA TYR A 39 16.10 10.66 -4.43
C TYR A 39 14.91 10.02 -3.70
N CYS A 40 14.87 8.69 -3.61
CA CYS A 40 13.83 7.96 -2.90
C CYS A 40 14.00 7.99 -1.37
N LYS A 41 15.26 8.03 -0.88
CA LYS A 41 15.59 7.96 0.56
C LYS A 41 14.85 8.99 1.44
N PRO A 42 14.75 10.29 1.09
CA PRO A 42 14.09 11.27 1.97
C PRO A 42 12.59 11.02 2.19
N ARG A 43 11.97 10.16 1.38
CA ARG A 43 10.54 9.80 1.47
C ARG A 43 10.30 8.37 1.95
N ASP A 44 11.34 7.67 2.37
CA ASP A 44 11.30 6.23 2.65
C ASP A 44 10.71 5.42 1.48
N PHE A 45 11.01 5.86 0.25
CA PHE A 45 10.65 5.13 -0.96
C PHE A 45 11.70 4.07 -1.28
N LEU A 46 11.24 2.98 -1.87
CA LEU A 46 12.06 1.87 -2.32
C LEU A 46 11.89 1.70 -3.82
N LEU A 47 12.99 1.77 -4.57
CA LEU A 47 13.02 1.41 -5.98
C LEU A 47 13.28 -0.10 -6.11
N ILE A 48 12.30 -0.83 -6.64
CA ILE A 48 12.39 -2.27 -6.87
C ILE A 48 12.64 -2.49 -8.36
N PRO A 49 13.79 -3.06 -8.77
CA PRO A 49 14.07 -3.33 -10.16
C PRO A 49 13.24 -4.50 -10.70
N GLU A 50 12.85 -4.42 -11.98
CA GLU A 50 12.24 -5.51 -12.76
C GLU A 50 11.01 -6.18 -12.09
N LEU A 51 10.19 -5.38 -11.40
CA LEU A 51 8.96 -5.87 -10.76
C LEU A 51 7.89 -6.17 -11.82
N ASP A 52 7.13 -7.26 -11.63
CA ASP A 52 6.03 -7.60 -12.53
C ASP A 52 4.87 -6.60 -12.44
N TYR A 53 4.40 -6.14 -13.59
CA TYR A 53 3.21 -5.30 -13.73
C TYR A 53 2.20 -5.99 -14.64
N ARG A 54 1.00 -6.24 -14.12
CA ARG A 54 -0.05 -6.93 -14.87
C ARG A 54 -1.03 -5.95 -15.51
N LEU A 55 -1.22 -6.11 -16.80
CA LEU A 55 -2.16 -5.34 -17.60
C LEU A 55 -3.61 -5.81 -17.41
N PRO A 56 -4.61 -4.96 -17.73
CA PRO A 56 -6.02 -5.34 -17.68
C PRO A 56 -6.38 -6.59 -18.50
N ASN A 57 -5.63 -6.84 -19.58
CA ASN A 57 -5.79 -8.02 -20.44
C ASN A 57 -5.12 -9.30 -19.89
N GLY A 58 -4.50 -9.24 -18.71
CA GLY A 58 -3.83 -10.36 -18.04
C GLY A 58 -2.37 -10.59 -18.44
N LYS A 59 -1.83 -9.84 -19.41
CA LYS A 59 -0.42 -9.91 -19.80
C LYS A 59 0.48 -9.25 -18.76
N LEU A 60 1.69 -9.77 -18.59
CA LEU A 60 2.72 -9.18 -17.73
C LEU A 60 3.68 -8.32 -18.56
N VAL A 61 4.08 -7.19 -17.97
CA VAL A 61 5.19 -6.35 -18.41
C VAL A 61 6.10 -6.09 -17.20
N TYR A 62 7.34 -5.70 -17.47
CA TYR A 62 8.35 -5.56 -16.43
C TYR A 62 9.02 -4.20 -16.60
N PRO A 63 8.58 -3.18 -15.85
CA PRO A 63 9.31 -1.92 -15.77
C PRO A 63 10.73 -2.12 -15.26
N ASP A 64 11.70 -1.35 -15.77
CA ASP A 64 13.09 -1.45 -15.29
C ASP A 64 13.20 -1.12 -13.79
N GLY A 65 12.36 -0.21 -13.30
CA GLY A 65 12.17 0.00 -11.86
C GLY A 65 10.78 0.48 -11.49
N THR A 66 10.31 0.05 -10.31
CA THR A 66 9.04 0.48 -9.71
C THR A 66 9.31 1.09 -8.34
N ILE A 67 8.84 2.31 -8.13
CA ILE A 67 8.95 3.02 -6.86
C ILE A 67 7.75 2.67 -5.99
N LYS A 68 8.03 2.17 -4.78
CA LYS A 68 7.02 1.88 -3.77
C LYS A 68 7.27 2.65 -2.49
N ASP A 69 6.20 2.97 -1.75
CA ASP A 69 6.31 3.50 -0.39
C ASP A 69 6.26 2.38 0.67
N ALA A 70 6.30 2.77 1.95
CA ALA A 70 6.16 1.84 3.08
C ALA A 70 4.83 1.07 3.08
N LEU A 71 3.77 1.64 2.49
CA LEU A 71 2.47 0.98 2.30
C LEU A 71 2.45 0.09 1.05
N ARG A 72 3.58 0.03 0.32
CA ARG A 72 3.83 -0.76 -0.88
C ARG A 72 2.96 -0.38 -2.07
N LEU A 73 2.44 0.85 -2.04
CA LEU A 73 1.71 1.45 -3.15
C LEU A 73 2.70 1.86 -4.25
N ASP A 74 2.30 1.72 -5.51
CA ASP A 74 3.13 2.12 -6.65
C ASP A 74 3.04 3.63 -6.90
N TRP A 75 4.18 4.29 -6.80
CA TRP A 75 4.33 5.74 -6.96
C TRP A 75 4.76 6.14 -8.36
N GLY A 76 5.60 5.34 -8.99
CA GLY A 76 6.10 5.63 -10.33
C GLY A 76 6.93 4.50 -10.89
N TYR A 77 7.13 4.57 -12.20
CA TYR A 77 7.85 3.58 -12.97
C TYR A 77 9.02 4.24 -13.69
N TRP A 78 10.09 3.50 -13.88
CA TRP A 78 11.27 3.95 -14.59
C TRP A 78 11.61 2.96 -15.69
N GLU A 79 11.99 3.49 -16.85
CA GLU A 79 12.42 2.76 -18.03
C GLU A 79 13.73 3.38 -18.54
N SER A 80 14.75 2.55 -18.67
CA SER A 80 16.05 2.90 -19.23
C SER A 80 16.14 2.36 -20.66
N LYS A 81 16.70 3.12 -21.58
CA LYS A 81 16.89 2.75 -22.99
C LYS A 81 18.33 3.02 -23.41
N ASP A 82 18.77 2.34 -24.46
CA ASP A 82 20.06 2.68 -25.06
C ASP A 82 19.90 3.95 -25.90
N GLN A 83 20.94 4.76 -25.93
CA GLN A 83 21.00 6.03 -26.64
C GLN A 83 20.92 5.90 -28.19
N TYR A 84 21.04 4.67 -28.69
CA TYR A 84 20.93 4.38 -30.12
C TYR A 84 19.47 4.17 -30.53
N ASP A 85 18.57 3.99 -29.55
CA ASP A 85 17.14 3.92 -29.78
C ASP A 85 16.58 5.33 -29.98
N LYS A 86 15.56 5.43 -30.85
CA LYS A 86 14.75 6.64 -30.90
C LYS A 86 13.78 6.59 -29.72
N LEU A 87 14.08 7.36 -28.69
CA LEU A 87 13.33 7.38 -27.43
C LEU A 87 11.82 7.51 -27.64
N ASP A 88 11.39 8.38 -28.56
CA ASP A 88 9.96 8.59 -28.84
C ASP A 88 9.27 7.34 -29.42
N GLU A 89 9.93 6.61 -30.32
CA GLU A 89 9.40 5.37 -30.89
C GLU A 89 9.32 4.26 -29.82
N GLU A 90 10.27 4.21 -28.89
CA GLU A 90 10.25 3.25 -27.78
C GLU A 90 9.19 3.58 -26.74
N ILE A 91 9.00 4.86 -26.42
CA ILE A 91 7.90 5.34 -25.57
C ILE A 91 6.56 4.89 -26.18
N GLU A 92 6.31 5.20 -27.46
CA GLU A 92 5.08 4.79 -28.14
C GLU A 92 4.89 3.26 -28.12
N LYS A 93 5.94 2.49 -28.42
CA LYS A 93 5.87 1.02 -28.37
C LYS A 93 5.54 0.49 -26.98
N LYS A 94 6.09 1.09 -25.92
CA LYS A 94 5.85 0.68 -24.52
C LYS A 94 4.44 1.04 -24.09
N LEU A 95 3.98 2.26 -24.38
CA LEU A 95 2.60 2.67 -24.10
C LEU A 95 1.58 1.81 -24.86
N ASN A 96 1.83 1.52 -26.14
CA ASN A 96 0.99 0.61 -26.95
C ASN A 96 1.00 -0.83 -26.42
N LYS A 97 2.08 -1.27 -25.76
CA LYS A 97 2.15 -2.56 -25.07
C LYS A 97 1.37 -2.56 -23.75
N GLY A 98 0.92 -1.40 -23.27
CA GLY A 98 0.15 -1.22 -22.04
C GLY A 98 0.98 -0.82 -20.82
N TYR A 99 2.24 -0.41 -20.98
CA TYR A 99 3.04 0.06 -19.84
C TYR A 99 2.32 1.20 -19.10
N PRO A 100 2.49 1.29 -17.78
CA PRO A 100 1.80 2.29 -16.98
C PRO A 100 2.21 3.70 -17.43
N ASP A 101 1.21 4.57 -17.61
CA ASP A 101 1.34 5.95 -18.07
C ASP A 101 0.90 6.97 -17.00
N SER A 102 0.62 6.48 -15.80
CA SER A 102 0.19 7.29 -14.66
C SER A 102 1.30 8.19 -14.11
N ASN A 103 2.51 7.65 -13.96
CA ASN A 103 3.74 8.36 -13.60
C ASN A 103 4.94 7.50 -14.02
N ILE A 104 5.52 7.77 -15.18
CA ILE A 104 6.64 6.99 -15.72
C ILE A 104 7.74 7.91 -16.27
N LEU A 105 8.98 7.60 -15.89
CA LEU A 105 10.18 8.29 -16.34
C LEU A 105 10.92 7.41 -17.34
N PHE A 106 11.08 7.89 -18.57
CA PHE A 106 11.90 7.28 -19.61
C PHE A 106 13.22 8.02 -19.73
N GLU A 107 14.31 7.29 -19.93
CA GLU A 107 15.61 7.90 -20.22
C GLU A 107 16.49 7.07 -21.16
N ASP A 108 17.32 7.75 -21.95
CA ASP A 108 18.28 7.15 -22.89
C ASP A 108 19.73 7.63 -22.66
N SER A 109 20.04 8.06 -21.43
CA SER A 109 21.30 8.72 -21.02
C SER A 109 21.58 10.08 -21.67
N GLN A 110 20.80 10.53 -22.66
CA GLN A 110 20.92 11.86 -23.28
C GLN A 110 19.72 12.76 -22.95
N THR A 111 18.55 12.16 -22.85
CA THR A 111 17.25 12.79 -22.67
C THR A 111 16.48 12.02 -21.60
N ALA A 112 15.77 12.75 -20.74
CA ALA A 112 14.76 12.19 -19.85
C ALA A 112 13.38 12.74 -20.24
N VAL A 113 12.38 11.87 -20.27
CA VAL A 113 10.98 12.21 -20.60
C VAL A 113 10.09 11.70 -19.47
N LEU A 114 9.26 12.59 -18.93
CA LEU A 114 8.34 12.28 -17.85
C LEU A 114 6.90 12.33 -18.37
N ILE A 115 6.21 11.20 -18.24
CA ILE A 115 4.80 11.06 -18.58
C ILE A 115 4.01 10.91 -17.28
N GLN A 116 3.00 11.77 -17.12
CA GLN A 116 2.09 11.76 -15.98
C GLN A 116 0.67 11.91 -16.48
N SER A 117 -0.25 11.12 -15.93
CA SER A 117 -1.65 11.09 -16.36
C SER A 117 -1.80 10.98 -17.89
N SER A 118 -1.06 10.07 -18.52
CA SER A 118 -1.08 9.84 -19.97
C SER A 118 -0.60 11.02 -20.83
N THR A 119 0.04 12.03 -20.23
CA THR A 119 0.56 13.21 -20.93
C THR A 119 2.05 13.39 -20.68
N GLU A 120 2.80 13.77 -21.71
CA GLU A 120 4.19 14.20 -21.53
C GLU A 120 4.18 15.56 -20.82
N THR A 121 4.74 15.59 -19.61
CA THR A 121 4.76 16.79 -18.76
C THR A 121 6.08 17.53 -18.85
N MET A 122 7.17 16.79 -19.00
CA MET A 122 8.53 17.34 -19.06
C MET A 122 9.44 16.50 -19.96
N ARG A 123 10.35 17.18 -20.64
CA ARG A 123 11.46 16.60 -21.39
C ARG A 123 12.70 17.44 -21.19
N VAL A 124 13.79 16.80 -20.76
CA VAL A 124 15.03 17.49 -20.39
C VAL A 124 16.25 16.77 -20.94
N SER A 125 17.33 17.53 -21.18
CA SER A 125 18.62 16.93 -21.52
C SER A 125 19.34 16.47 -20.26
N MET A 126 19.90 15.26 -20.29
CA MET A 126 20.72 14.70 -19.20
C MET A 126 22.00 15.48 -18.91
N LYS A 127 22.40 16.40 -19.81
CA LYS A 127 23.54 17.30 -19.61
C LYS A 127 23.23 18.48 -18.69
N ASP A 128 21.96 18.88 -18.62
CA ASP A 128 21.54 20.00 -17.78
C ASP A 128 21.21 19.50 -16.38
N ALA A 129 22.14 19.70 -15.44
CA ALA A 129 22.00 19.20 -14.08
C ALA A 129 20.78 19.81 -13.34
N ASP A 130 20.42 21.07 -13.63
CA ASP A 130 19.29 21.73 -12.98
C ASP A 130 17.96 21.21 -13.55
N ALA A 131 17.90 20.97 -14.86
CA ALA A 131 16.72 20.39 -15.50
C ALA A 131 16.49 18.92 -15.09
N VAL A 132 17.56 18.13 -14.96
CA VAL A 132 17.49 16.74 -14.48
C VAL A 132 17.05 16.68 -13.02
N ASP A 133 17.54 17.57 -12.17
CA ASP A 133 17.05 17.67 -10.79
C ASP A 133 15.55 17.98 -10.77
N GLY A 134 15.10 18.91 -11.61
CA GLY A 134 13.69 19.28 -11.75
C GLY A 134 12.79 18.13 -12.20
N ILE A 135 13.20 17.34 -13.19
CA ILE A 135 12.38 16.22 -13.70
C ILE A 135 12.29 15.08 -12.69
N ILE A 136 13.40 14.69 -12.05
CA ILE A 136 13.40 13.63 -11.02
C ILE A 136 12.60 14.10 -9.81
N THR A 137 12.76 15.35 -9.40
CA THR A 137 11.96 15.92 -8.31
C THR A 137 10.47 15.89 -8.64
N SER A 138 10.07 16.24 -9.86
CA SER A 138 8.66 16.19 -10.30
C SER A 138 8.13 14.76 -10.37
N PHE A 139 8.96 13.80 -10.79
CA PHE A 139 8.64 12.37 -10.83
C PHE A 139 8.41 11.79 -9.43
N ILE A 140 9.31 12.06 -8.48
CA ILE A 140 9.24 11.54 -7.10
C ILE A 140 8.16 12.24 -6.26
N ASN A 141 7.89 13.51 -6.54
CA ASN A 141 6.88 14.30 -5.83
C ASN A 141 5.45 14.06 -6.35
N TYR A 142 5.29 13.34 -7.45
CA TYR A 142 3.99 13.14 -8.05
C TYR A 142 3.10 12.27 -7.15
N VAL A 143 2.06 12.89 -6.59
CA VAL A 143 1.06 12.19 -5.79
C VAL A 143 -0.09 11.80 -6.69
N ARG A 144 -0.19 10.50 -6.99
CA ARG A 144 -1.35 9.94 -7.68
C ARG A 144 -2.64 10.23 -6.89
N PRO A 145 -3.75 10.60 -7.55
CA PRO A 145 -5.02 10.84 -6.88
C PRO A 145 -5.45 9.68 -5.96
N GLU A 146 -5.22 8.44 -6.38
CA GLU A 146 -5.60 7.27 -5.59
C GLU A 146 -4.78 7.13 -4.30
N VAL A 147 -3.49 7.48 -4.34
CA VAL A 147 -2.59 7.44 -3.18
C VAL A 147 -2.90 8.59 -2.22
N LYS A 148 -3.25 9.77 -2.76
CA LYS A 148 -3.71 10.91 -1.97
C LYS A 148 -4.99 10.56 -1.21
N ASP A 149 -6.01 10.08 -1.92
CA ASP A 149 -7.28 9.65 -1.35
C ASP A 149 -7.07 8.60 -0.25
N PHE A 150 -6.15 7.66 -0.48
CA PHE A 150 -5.80 6.62 0.49
C PHE A 150 -5.16 7.18 1.76
N ARG A 151 -4.18 8.07 1.64
CA ARG A 151 -3.52 8.69 2.80
C ARG A 151 -4.48 9.57 3.59
N GLU A 152 -5.29 10.38 2.91
CA GLU A 152 -6.33 11.19 3.56
C GLU A 152 -7.34 10.31 4.29
N ALA A 153 -7.74 9.18 3.69
CA ALA A 153 -8.64 8.24 4.34
C ALA A 153 -8.02 7.60 5.60
N ILE A 154 -6.73 7.27 5.60
CA ILE A 154 -6.02 6.77 6.80
C ILE A 154 -6.04 7.82 7.92
N GLU A 155 -5.77 9.09 7.60
CA GLU A 155 -5.71 10.13 8.62
C GLU A 155 -7.10 10.42 9.22
N ILE A 156 -8.15 10.47 8.38
CA ILE A 156 -9.54 10.56 8.87
C ILE A 156 -9.89 9.35 9.73
N PHE A 157 -9.52 8.15 9.29
CA PHE A 157 -9.77 6.93 10.05
C PHE A 157 -9.12 6.98 11.45
N LYS A 158 -7.85 7.43 11.55
CA LYS A 158 -7.18 7.59 12.86
C LYS A 158 -7.91 8.58 13.78
N GLN A 159 -8.50 9.63 13.22
CA GLN A 159 -9.24 10.64 13.97
C GLN A 159 -10.59 10.09 14.47
N ASP A 160 -11.30 9.33 13.64
CA ASP A 160 -12.63 8.81 13.94
C ASP A 160 -12.61 7.51 14.76
N LEU A 161 -11.51 6.76 14.70
CA LEU A 161 -11.37 5.45 15.35
C LEU A 161 -11.69 5.49 16.86
N PRO A 162 -11.18 6.45 17.67
CA PRO A 162 -11.52 6.51 19.09
C PRO A 162 -13.03 6.61 19.36
N THR A 163 -13.75 7.39 18.55
CA THR A 163 -15.20 7.57 18.67
C THR A 163 -15.94 6.28 18.35
N VAL A 164 -15.52 5.59 17.28
CA VAL A 164 -16.09 4.28 16.90
C VAL A 164 -15.81 3.24 17.99
N LEU A 165 -14.60 3.23 18.56
CA LEU A 165 -14.22 2.31 19.63
C LEU A 165 -15.05 2.49 20.89
N ASN A 166 -15.25 3.74 21.30
CA ASN A 166 -16.10 4.03 22.47
C ASN A 166 -17.54 3.61 22.20
N SER A 167 -18.08 3.94 21.03
CA SER A 167 -19.44 3.53 20.63
C SER A 167 -19.61 2.01 20.63
N LEU A 168 -18.62 1.26 20.13
CA LEU A 168 -18.63 -0.21 20.14
C LEU A 168 -18.54 -0.78 21.56
N ARG A 169 -17.69 -0.21 22.42
CA ARG A 169 -17.57 -0.63 23.83
C ARG A 169 -18.89 -0.41 24.57
N ASP A 170 -19.46 0.79 24.47
CA ASP A 170 -20.72 1.13 25.12
C ASP A 170 -21.88 0.24 24.62
N LEU A 171 -21.92 -0.02 23.32
CA LEU A 171 -22.90 -0.92 22.72
C LEU A 171 -22.76 -2.34 23.28
N ILE A 172 -21.55 -2.90 23.29
CA ILE A 172 -21.28 -4.25 23.80
C ILE A 172 -21.63 -4.34 25.29
N ASP A 173 -21.24 -3.34 26.10
CA ASP A 173 -21.51 -3.32 27.53
C ASP A 173 -23.04 -3.28 27.77
N CYS A 174 -23.79 -2.47 27.01
CA CYS A 174 -25.25 -2.42 27.06
C CYS A 174 -25.92 -3.76 26.67
N GLN A 175 -25.39 -4.47 25.66
CA GLN A 175 -25.87 -5.81 25.32
C GLN A 175 -25.55 -6.83 26.41
N GLY A 176 -24.40 -6.68 27.07
CA GLY A 176 -23.99 -7.50 28.21
C GLY A 176 -24.94 -7.41 29.40
N GLU A 177 -25.67 -6.31 29.55
CA GLU A 177 -26.67 -6.11 30.61
C GLU A 177 -28.08 -6.52 30.17
N ASN A 178 -28.47 -6.17 28.93
CA ASN A 178 -29.88 -6.15 28.54
C ASN A 178 -30.29 -7.24 27.52
N ASN A 179 -29.35 -7.99 26.94
CA ASN A 179 -29.64 -8.96 25.88
C ASN A 179 -29.23 -10.38 26.28
N THR A 180 -30.22 -11.20 26.67
CA THR A 180 -30.00 -12.60 27.07
C THR A 180 -29.44 -13.47 25.95
N SER A 181 -29.79 -13.21 24.68
CA SER A 181 -29.25 -13.96 23.55
C SER A 181 -27.76 -13.67 23.36
N PHE A 182 -27.36 -12.40 23.50
CA PHE A 182 -25.96 -11.98 23.49
C PHE A 182 -25.18 -12.59 24.66
N GLN A 183 -25.70 -12.52 25.89
CA GLN A 183 -25.06 -13.10 27.07
C GLN A 183 -24.79 -14.60 26.89
N THR A 184 -25.80 -15.35 26.43
CA THR A 184 -25.70 -16.80 26.20
C THR A 184 -24.64 -17.11 25.13
N ALA A 185 -24.67 -16.39 24.00
CA ALA A 185 -23.70 -16.57 22.93
C ALA A 185 -22.27 -16.21 23.38
N ARG A 186 -22.11 -15.08 24.09
CA ARG A 186 -20.84 -14.61 24.65
C ARG A 186 -20.26 -15.63 25.62
N ASP A 187 -21.06 -16.16 26.54
CA ASP A 187 -20.57 -17.07 27.58
C ASP A 187 -20.19 -18.43 26.98
N LYS A 188 -20.93 -18.91 25.97
CA LYS A 188 -20.55 -20.08 25.16
C LYS A 188 -19.19 -19.84 24.48
N PHE A 189 -19.05 -18.72 23.77
CA PHE A 189 -17.81 -18.38 23.07
C PHE A 189 -16.64 -18.23 24.05
N TRP A 190 -16.85 -17.61 25.21
CA TRP A 190 -15.85 -17.47 26.25
C TRP A 190 -15.35 -18.83 26.76
N GLY A 191 -16.25 -19.80 26.95
CA GLY A 191 -15.90 -21.19 27.26
C GLY A 191 -15.00 -21.82 26.21
N ILE A 192 -15.37 -21.69 24.93
CA ILE A 192 -14.56 -22.19 23.79
C ILE A 192 -13.15 -21.58 23.81
N CYS A 193 -13.04 -20.26 24.02
CA CYS A 193 -11.73 -19.59 24.10
C CYS A 193 -10.89 -20.07 25.29
N LYS A 194 -11.50 -20.31 26.45
CA LYS A 194 -10.79 -20.85 27.62
C LYS A 194 -10.25 -22.26 27.36
N GLU A 195 -11.02 -23.09 26.69
CA GLU A 195 -10.63 -24.46 26.36
C GLU A 195 -9.60 -24.53 25.22
N SER A 196 -9.73 -23.68 24.21
CA SER A 196 -8.97 -23.78 22.96
C SER A 196 -7.74 -22.86 22.89
N ILE A 197 -7.73 -21.76 23.66
CA ILE A 197 -6.70 -20.72 23.56
C ILE A 197 -5.94 -20.56 24.88
N ASN A 198 -6.61 -20.09 25.94
CA ASN A 198 -5.98 -19.87 27.24
C ASN A 198 -7.05 -19.80 28.35
N PRO A 199 -6.95 -20.62 29.42
CA PRO A 199 -7.88 -20.62 30.56
C PRO A 199 -8.03 -19.26 31.27
N GLU A 200 -7.01 -18.40 31.20
CA GLU A 200 -6.99 -17.08 31.84
C GLU A 200 -7.66 -15.97 31.01
N ILE A 201 -8.24 -16.30 29.84
CA ILE A 201 -8.99 -15.33 29.03
C ILE A 201 -10.16 -14.77 29.86
N SER A 202 -10.26 -13.45 29.89
CA SER A 202 -11.29 -12.71 30.60
C SER A 202 -12.43 -12.26 29.68
N LEU A 203 -13.56 -11.84 30.25
CA LEU A 203 -14.65 -11.21 29.49
C LEU A 203 -14.21 -9.90 28.81
N PHE A 204 -13.21 -9.21 29.38
CA PHE A 204 -12.60 -8.04 28.76
C PHE A 204 -11.91 -8.43 27.45
N ASP A 205 -11.17 -9.54 27.42
CA ASP A 205 -10.51 -10.03 26.22
C ASP A 205 -11.53 -10.42 25.15
N ILE A 206 -12.63 -11.07 25.53
CA ILE A 206 -13.73 -11.40 24.61
C ILE A 206 -14.34 -10.13 23.99
N ARG A 207 -14.52 -9.07 24.78
CA ARG A 207 -14.97 -7.77 24.27
C ARG A 207 -14.00 -7.20 23.24
N GLU A 208 -12.71 -7.17 23.56
CA GLU A 208 -11.69 -6.64 22.65
C GLU A 208 -11.57 -7.52 21.37
N MET A 209 -11.74 -8.83 21.47
CA MET A 209 -11.83 -9.73 20.30
C MET A 209 -13.02 -9.39 19.40
N MET A 210 -14.20 -9.13 19.97
CA MET A 210 -15.38 -8.69 19.19
C MET A 210 -15.10 -7.38 18.46
N ILE A 211 -14.51 -6.40 19.13
CA ILE A 211 -14.21 -5.09 18.52
C ILE A 211 -13.19 -5.26 17.39
N GLN A 212 -12.11 -6.00 17.61
CA GLN A 212 -11.11 -6.29 16.59
C GLN A 212 -11.72 -7.01 15.39
N HIS A 213 -12.58 -8.00 15.62
CA HIS A 213 -13.27 -8.72 14.55
C HIS A 213 -14.18 -7.77 13.75
N ILE A 214 -15.03 -6.98 14.41
CA ILE A 214 -15.92 -6.01 13.75
C ILE A 214 -15.15 -5.04 12.85
N LEU A 215 -13.99 -4.56 13.31
CA LEU A 215 -13.20 -3.57 12.58
C LEU A 215 -12.31 -4.14 11.48
N THR A 216 -11.96 -5.43 11.55
CA THR A 216 -11.03 -6.03 10.59
C THR A 216 -11.69 -6.98 9.61
N GLU A 217 -12.83 -7.60 9.95
CA GLU A 217 -13.53 -8.57 9.11
C GLU A 217 -13.79 -8.04 7.70
N ASP A 218 -14.35 -6.84 7.57
CA ASP A 218 -14.65 -6.25 6.26
C ASP A 218 -13.36 -5.97 5.47
N ILE A 219 -12.29 -5.53 6.13
CA ILE A 219 -10.99 -5.31 5.49
C ILE A 219 -10.47 -6.63 4.90
N PHE A 220 -10.45 -7.71 5.69
CA PHE A 220 -9.93 -8.98 5.22
C PHE A 220 -10.78 -9.61 4.11
N ILE A 221 -12.11 -9.63 4.26
CA ILE A 221 -13.02 -10.20 3.25
C ILE A 221 -12.83 -9.52 1.90
N ASN A 222 -12.76 -8.20 1.89
CA ASN A 222 -12.70 -7.45 0.63
C ASN A 222 -11.30 -7.39 0.00
N ILE A 223 -10.22 -7.47 0.79
CA ILE A 223 -8.85 -7.49 0.22
C ILE A 223 -8.57 -8.82 -0.48
N PHE A 224 -8.91 -9.95 0.15
CA PHE A 224 -8.51 -11.25 -0.36
C PHE A 224 -9.45 -11.80 -1.41
N ASN A 225 -10.71 -11.35 -1.49
CA ASN A 225 -11.77 -12.02 -2.28
C ASN A 225 -11.93 -13.52 -1.93
N GLU A 226 -11.18 -14.02 -0.95
CA GLU A 226 -11.18 -15.39 -0.44
C GLU A 226 -12.09 -15.41 0.78
N SER A 227 -13.38 -15.36 0.51
CA SER A 227 -14.41 -15.57 1.53
C SER A 227 -14.28 -16.91 2.29
N GLN A 228 -13.39 -17.79 1.84
CA GLN A 228 -13.14 -19.12 2.39
C GLN A 228 -12.27 -19.09 3.67
N PHE A 229 -11.28 -18.20 3.77
CA PHE A 229 -10.38 -18.16 4.94
C PHE A 229 -11.10 -17.78 6.24
N HIS A 230 -12.12 -16.92 6.16
CA HIS A 230 -12.96 -16.57 7.31
C HIS A 230 -14.03 -17.62 7.64
N ARG A 231 -14.53 -18.34 6.63
CA ARG A 231 -15.54 -19.39 6.82
C ARG A 231 -14.95 -20.66 7.43
N GLU A 232 -13.67 -20.93 7.20
CA GLU A 232 -12.98 -22.12 7.74
C GLU A 232 -12.40 -21.89 9.16
N ASN A 233 -12.38 -20.64 9.64
CA ASN A 233 -11.94 -20.34 10.99
C ASN A 233 -13.11 -20.51 11.98
N ASN A 234 -13.16 -21.66 12.65
CA ASN A 234 -14.20 -21.99 13.64
C ASN A 234 -14.32 -20.95 14.76
N ILE A 235 -13.21 -20.33 15.20
CA ILE A 235 -13.23 -19.27 16.22
C ILE A 235 -13.90 -18.01 15.67
N ALA A 236 -13.57 -17.62 14.44
CA ALA A 236 -14.21 -16.48 13.77
C ALA A 236 -15.71 -16.73 13.57
N GLY A 237 -16.11 -17.96 13.23
CA GLY A 237 -17.53 -18.34 13.10
C GLY A 237 -18.31 -18.23 14.41
N GLU A 238 -17.76 -18.74 15.51
CA GLU A 238 -18.39 -18.63 16.84
C GLU A 238 -18.45 -17.17 17.32
N LEU A 239 -17.38 -16.40 17.11
CA LEU A 239 -17.32 -14.97 17.42
C LEU A 239 -18.36 -14.17 16.61
N GLN A 240 -18.48 -14.48 15.32
CA GLN A 240 -19.49 -13.88 14.45
C GLN A 240 -20.91 -14.22 14.91
N GLY A 241 -21.11 -15.43 15.47
CA GLY A 241 -22.36 -15.82 16.11
C GLY A 241 -22.74 -14.89 17.25
N VAL A 242 -21.80 -14.49 18.10
CA VAL A 242 -22.02 -13.52 19.19
C VAL A 242 -22.37 -12.15 18.61
N ILE A 243 -21.58 -11.64 17.67
CA ILE A 243 -21.74 -10.31 17.07
C ILE A 243 -23.10 -10.18 16.37
N SER A 244 -23.55 -11.24 15.70
CA SER A 244 -24.81 -11.25 14.96
C SER A 244 -26.06 -11.13 15.85
N THR A 245 -25.94 -11.29 17.17
CA THR A 245 -27.06 -11.12 18.11
C THR A 245 -27.48 -9.65 18.31
N PHE A 246 -26.60 -8.70 18.00
CA PHE A 246 -26.86 -7.27 18.23
C PHE A 246 -26.37 -6.35 17.09
N PHE A 247 -25.30 -6.73 16.40
CA PHE A 247 -24.62 -5.87 15.44
C PHE A 247 -25.13 -6.10 14.01
N THR A 248 -26.41 -5.84 13.77
CA THR A 248 -27.08 -6.09 12.49
C THR A 248 -27.64 -4.81 11.85
N GLY A 249 -27.83 -4.83 10.53
CA GLY A 249 -28.57 -3.82 9.77
C GLY A 249 -28.20 -2.37 10.11
N SER A 250 -29.14 -1.67 10.75
CA SER A 250 -29.01 -0.25 11.11
C SER A 250 -27.92 0.01 12.15
N VAL A 251 -27.73 -0.88 13.13
CA VAL A 251 -26.71 -0.73 14.18
C VAL A 251 -25.32 -0.72 13.55
N LYS A 252 -25.05 -1.68 12.66
CA LYS A 252 -23.79 -1.75 11.90
C LYS A 252 -23.58 -0.48 11.06
N LYS A 253 -24.60 -0.08 10.30
CA LYS A 253 -24.53 1.11 9.42
C LYS A 253 -24.26 2.40 10.20
N ASN A 254 -24.93 2.59 11.34
CA ASN A 254 -24.77 3.79 12.15
C ASN A 254 -23.41 3.82 12.85
N THR A 255 -22.94 2.67 13.34
CA THR A 255 -21.69 2.58 14.10
C THR A 255 -20.45 2.71 13.19
N LEU A 256 -20.50 2.13 12.00
CA LEU A 256 -19.35 2.14 11.06
C LEU A 256 -19.46 3.23 9.98
N GLY A 257 -20.56 3.99 9.95
CA GLY A 257 -20.84 4.95 8.88
C GLY A 257 -19.77 6.04 8.71
N THR A 258 -19.11 6.44 9.79
CA THR A 258 -18.02 7.43 9.75
C THR A 258 -16.76 6.88 9.08
N ILE A 259 -16.46 5.59 9.29
CA ILE A 259 -15.27 4.93 8.73
C ILE A 259 -15.54 4.17 7.42
N GLU A 260 -16.78 4.15 6.93
CA GLU A 260 -17.13 3.49 5.67
C GLU A 260 -16.37 4.07 4.47
N ARG A 261 -16.10 5.39 4.49
CA ARG A 261 -15.28 6.03 3.44
C ARG A 261 -13.87 5.45 3.42
N TYR A 262 -13.30 5.13 4.58
CA TYR A 262 -11.99 4.50 4.69
C TYR A 262 -11.99 3.08 4.12
N TYR A 263 -12.99 2.27 4.47
CA TYR A 263 -13.13 0.93 3.90
C TYR A 263 -13.33 0.98 2.38
N ALA A 264 -14.14 1.90 1.85
CA ALA A 264 -14.32 2.06 0.42
C ALA A 264 -13.00 2.34 -0.33
N VAL A 265 -12.12 3.16 0.28
CA VAL A 265 -10.81 3.49 -0.28
C VAL A 265 -9.86 2.29 -0.20
N ILE A 266 -9.82 1.55 0.92
CA ILE A 266 -9.08 0.27 1.00
C ILE A 266 -9.52 -0.69 -0.09
N ARG A 267 -10.83 -0.89 -0.25
CA ARG A 267 -11.38 -1.84 -1.24
C ARG A 267 -10.96 -1.47 -2.66
N ARG A 268 -11.02 -0.18 -3.00
CA ARG A 268 -10.57 0.32 -4.31
C ARG A 268 -9.07 0.10 -4.51
N THR A 269 -8.25 0.41 -3.50
CA THR A 269 -6.80 0.21 -3.57
C THR A 269 -6.45 -1.28 -3.68
N ALA A 270 -7.07 -2.13 -2.88
CA ALA A 270 -6.85 -3.57 -2.89
C ALA A 270 -7.31 -4.25 -4.19
N ALA A 271 -8.38 -3.76 -4.81
CA ALA A 271 -8.84 -4.25 -6.11
C ALA A 271 -7.81 -4.03 -7.23
N ASN A 272 -6.96 -3.01 -7.10
CA ASN A 272 -5.87 -2.75 -8.04
C ASN A 272 -4.61 -3.59 -7.76
N ILE A 273 -4.51 -4.26 -6.61
CA ILE A 273 -3.38 -5.13 -6.28
C ILE A 273 -3.69 -6.54 -6.75
N TYR A 274 -2.94 -7.03 -7.73
CA TYR A 274 -3.21 -8.32 -8.35
C TYR A 274 -2.54 -9.50 -7.63
N ASN A 275 -1.27 -9.38 -7.26
CA ASN A 275 -0.48 -10.49 -6.72
C ASN A 275 -0.89 -10.82 -5.28
N HIS A 276 -1.17 -12.09 -4.98
CA HIS A 276 -1.51 -12.55 -3.61
C HIS A 276 -0.42 -12.18 -2.60
N GLN A 277 0.86 -12.27 -2.97
CA GLN A 277 1.96 -11.85 -2.09
C GLN A 277 1.91 -10.34 -1.82
N GLU A 278 1.60 -9.53 -2.82
CA GLU A 278 1.44 -8.08 -2.63
C GLU A 278 0.19 -7.75 -1.81
N LYS A 279 -0.92 -8.48 -1.99
CA LYS A 279 -2.10 -8.36 -1.13
C LYS A 279 -1.80 -8.70 0.32
N GLN A 280 -1.06 -9.78 0.58
CA GLN A 280 -0.59 -10.13 1.93
C GLN A 280 0.28 -9.04 2.53
N LYS A 281 1.20 -8.51 1.74
CA LYS A 281 2.11 -7.44 2.14
C LYS A 281 1.37 -6.11 2.41
N PHE A 282 0.37 -5.76 1.60
CA PHE A 282 -0.51 -4.60 1.76
C PHE A 282 -1.41 -4.76 2.99
N LEU A 283 -2.04 -5.93 3.16
CA LEU A 283 -2.80 -6.26 4.36
C LEU A 283 -1.92 -6.11 5.61
N LYS A 284 -0.69 -6.62 5.59
CA LYS A 284 0.23 -6.51 6.73
C LYS A 284 0.47 -5.05 7.10
N ALA A 285 0.77 -4.19 6.12
CA ALA A 285 0.97 -2.77 6.34
C ALA A 285 -0.31 -2.06 6.86
N LEU A 286 -1.49 -2.42 6.33
CA LEU A 286 -2.77 -1.92 6.84
C LEU A 286 -3.02 -2.34 8.29
N TYR A 287 -2.75 -3.61 8.61
CA TYR A 287 -2.91 -4.18 9.94
C TYR A 287 -1.95 -3.53 10.94
N GLU A 288 -0.67 -3.37 10.59
CA GLU A 288 0.33 -2.68 11.42
C GLU A 288 -0.12 -1.24 11.74
N ASN A 289 -0.60 -0.50 10.75
CA ASN A 289 -1.11 0.87 10.96
C ASN A 289 -2.41 0.90 11.77
N PHE A 290 -3.33 -0.04 11.54
CA PHE A 290 -4.56 -0.17 12.29
C PHE A 290 -4.27 -0.46 13.77
N TYR A 291 -3.40 -1.42 14.07
CA TYR A 291 -3.10 -1.82 15.45
C TYR A 291 -2.40 -0.72 16.23
N LYS A 292 -1.49 0.02 15.58
CA LYS A 292 -0.86 1.20 16.17
C LYS A 292 -1.89 2.27 16.55
N ALA A 293 -2.93 2.46 15.75
CA ALA A 293 -4.02 3.39 16.05
C ALA A 293 -5.00 2.84 17.11
N TYR A 294 -5.30 1.53 17.06
CA TYR A 294 -6.27 0.86 17.93
C TYR A 294 -5.79 0.68 19.36
N ASN A 295 -4.58 0.13 19.53
CA ASN A 295 -4.01 -0.17 20.84
C ASN A 295 -2.47 -0.09 20.79
N PRO A 296 -1.90 1.13 20.86
CA PRO A 296 -0.46 1.36 20.77
C PRO A 296 0.34 0.48 21.74
N LYS A 297 -0.13 0.35 22.99
CA LYS A 297 0.53 -0.45 24.03
C LYS A 297 0.54 -1.95 23.76
N ALA A 298 -0.48 -2.48 23.08
CA ALA A 298 -0.51 -3.88 22.66
C ALA A 298 0.30 -4.09 21.37
N ALA A 299 0.29 -3.13 20.45
CA ALA A 299 1.09 -3.16 19.24
C ALA A 299 2.59 -3.27 19.55
N ASP A 300 3.08 -2.46 20.50
CA ASP A 300 4.48 -2.51 20.96
C ASP A 300 4.85 -3.88 21.57
N ARG A 301 3.93 -4.51 22.32
CA ARG A 301 4.16 -5.83 22.93
C ARG A 301 4.15 -6.98 21.92
N LEU A 302 3.37 -6.85 20.86
CA LEU A 302 3.26 -7.84 19.79
C LEU A 302 4.38 -7.71 18.75
N GLY A 303 5.29 -6.75 18.91
CA GLY A 303 6.39 -6.51 17.96
C GLY A 303 5.89 -6.05 16.59
N ILE A 304 4.74 -5.37 16.55
CA ILE A 304 4.16 -4.80 15.34
C ILE A 304 4.96 -3.53 15.01
N VAL A 305 6.00 -3.67 14.18
CA VAL A 305 6.96 -2.61 13.80
C VAL A 305 6.36 -1.61 12.83
#